data_AF-A0A7Z0DKQ8-F1
#
_entry.id   AF-A0A7Z0DKQ8-F1
#
_cell.length_a   1.000
_cell.length_b   1.000
_cell.length_c   1.000
_cell.angle_alpha   90.00
_cell.angle_beta   90.00
_cell.angle_gamma   90.00
#
_symmetry.space_group_name_H-M   'P 1'
#
loop_
_entity.id
_entity.type
_entity.pdbx_description
1 polymer ?
#
loop_
_entity_poly.entity_id
_entity_poly.type
_entity_poly.pdbx_seq_one_letter_code
_entity_poly.pdbx_strand_id
1 'polypeptide(L)'
;MASIRRRAKKSDIDRQLSNWSKRRIASWSLFGLAAVVAIQHLVAHAGWHPIPMSMGWQDVLIGYPMAIGLGIIGGIVMDPNPRV
;
A
#
# COMPACT_ATOMS: atom_id res chain seq x y z
N MET A 1 -21.15 16.44 31.27
CA MET A 1 -20.83 16.37 29.83
C MET A 1 -19.38 15.99 29.50
N ALA A 2 -18.36 16.49 30.22
CA ALA A 2 -16.95 16.19 29.91
C ALA A 2 -16.57 14.70 29.99
N SER A 3 -17.15 13.93 30.93
CA SER A 3 -16.91 12.48 31.10
C SER A 3 -17.43 11.66 29.92
N ILE A 4 -18.60 12.01 29.38
CA ILE A 4 -19.23 11.35 28.22
C ILE A 4 -18.36 11.54 26.97
N ARG A 5 -17.85 12.77 26.74
CA ARG A 5 -16.94 13.05 25.61
C ARG A 5 -15.63 12.26 25.69
N ARG A 6 -15.05 12.07 26.89
CA ARG A 6 -13.84 11.24 27.06
C ARG A 6 -14.11 9.76 26.75
N ARG A 7 -15.27 9.24 27.14
CA ARG A 7 -15.64 7.84 26.89
C ARG A 7 -15.80 7.55 25.40
N ALA A 8 -16.48 8.45 24.68
CA ALA A 8 -16.62 8.37 23.22
C ALA A 8 -15.26 8.41 22.50
N LYS A 9 -14.36 9.31 22.93
CA LYS A 9 -13.01 9.39 22.36
C LYS A 9 -12.19 8.11 22.58
N LYS A 10 -12.35 7.46 23.74
CA LYS A 10 -11.66 6.19 24.05
C LYS A 10 -12.20 5.03 23.21
N SER A 11 -13.52 4.92 23.04
CA SER A 11 -14.12 3.88 22.20
C SER A 11 -13.73 3.99 20.73
N ASP A 12 -13.57 5.22 20.22
CA ASP A 12 -13.12 5.44 18.84
C ASP A 12 -11.65 5.02 18.64
N ILE A 13 -10.78 5.34 19.60
CA ILE A 13 -9.38 4.90 19.59
C ILE A 13 -9.29 3.37 19.65
N ASP A 14 -10.02 2.72 20.57
CA ASP A 14 -10.01 1.26 20.71
C ASP A 14 -10.53 0.58 19.43
N ARG A 15 -11.55 1.15 18.79
CA ARG A 15 -12.06 0.68 17.49
C ARG A 15 -11.02 0.83 16.38
N GLN A 16 -10.32 1.97 16.30
CA GLN A 16 -9.24 2.18 15.33
C GLN A 16 -8.06 1.22 15.54
N LEU A 17 -7.68 0.98 16.79
CA LEU A 17 -6.57 0.09 17.15
C LEU A 17 -6.89 -1.39 16.95
N SER A 18 -8.17 -1.80 17.09
CA SER A 18 -8.58 -3.21 16.97
C SER A 18 -8.20 -3.85 15.63
N ASN A 19 -8.19 -3.06 14.55
CA ASN A 19 -7.81 -3.53 13.21
C ASN A 19 -6.41 -3.08 12.79
N TRP A 20 -5.69 -2.35 13.63
CA TRP A 20 -4.40 -1.74 13.30
C TRP A 20 -3.37 -2.78 12.83
N SER A 21 -3.27 -3.91 13.54
CA SER A 21 -2.34 -4.98 13.16
C SER A 21 -2.63 -5.56 11.78
N LYS A 22 -3.91 -5.79 11.45
CA LYS A 22 -4.32 -6.32 10.13
C LYS A 22 -4.02 -5.33 9.02
N ARG A 23 -4.35 -4.04 9.24
CA ARG A 23 -4.07 -2.96 8.29
C ARG A 23 -2.58 -2.77 8.06
N ARG A 24 -1.78 -2.82 9.12
CA ARG A 24 -0.32 -2.75 9.04
C ARG A 24 0.24 -3.90 8.22
N ILE A 25 -0.19 -5.14 8.46
CA ILE A 25 0.24 -6.30 7.67
C ILE A 25 -0.12 -6.09 6.19
N ALA A 26 -1.38 -5.74 5.89
CA ALA A 26 -1.82 -5.49 4.51
C ALA A 26 -1.01 -4.38 3.83
N SER A 27 -0.74 -3.28 4.53
CA SER A 27 0.04 -2.16 4.00
C SER A 27 1.48 -2.56 3.69
N TRP A 28 2.14 -3.27 4.61
CA TRP A 28 3.50 -3.75 4.38
C TRP A 28 3.57 -4.78 3.26
N SER A 29 2.56 -5.63 3.11
CA SER A 29 2.46 -6.52 1.94
C SER A 29 2.35 -5.74 0.64
N LEU A 30 1.53 -4.68 0.59
CA LEU A 30 1.41 -3.81 -0.58
C LEU A 30 2.73 -3.08 -0.92
N PHE A 31 3.43 -2.55 0.09
CA PHE A 31 4.75 -1.94 -0.11
C PHE A 31 5.79 -2.95 -0.59
N GLY A 32 5.78 -4.17 -0.02
CA GLY A 32 6.66 -5.25 -0.47
C GLY A 32 6.41 -5.60 -1.94
N LEU A 33 5.14 -5.74 -2.34
CA LEU A 33 4.77 -5.98 -3.73
C LEU A 33 5.18 -4.82 -4.65
N ALA A 34 4.96 -3.57 -4.23
CA ALA A 34 5.40 -2.40 -4.98
C ALA A 34 6.91 -2.42 -5.24
N ALA A 35 7.71 -2.73 -4.20
CA ALA A 35 9.16 -2.84 -4.32
C ALA A 35 9.58 -3.98 -5.25
N VAL A 36 8.94 -5.16 -5.14
CA VAL A 36 9.22 -6.30 -6.03
C VAL A 36 8.96 -5.94 -7.49
N VAL A 37 7.83 -5.29 -7.78
CA VAL A 37 7.48 -4.85 -9.14
C VAL A 37 8.49 -3.83 -9.67
N ALA A 38 8.84 -2.82 -8.87
CA ALA A 38 9.81 -1.79 -9.27
C ALA A 38 11.19 -2.38 -9.56
N ILE A 39 11.67 -3.30 -8.71
CA ILE A 39 12.95 -3.99 -8.89
C ILE A 39 12.90 -4.88 -10.14
N GLN A 40 11.83 -5.67 -10.30
CA GLN A 40 11.65 -6.52 -11.48
C GLN A 40 11.71 -5.69 -12.77
N HIS A 41 11.04 -4.54 -12.80
CA HIS A 41 11.00 -3.68 -13.97
C HIS A 41 12.35 -3.00 -14.25
N LEU A 42 13.07 -2.57 -13.21
CA LEU A 42 14.43 -2.07 -13.33
C LEU A 42 15.38 -3.13 -13.92
N VAL A 43 15.27 -4.37 -13.45
CA VAL A 43 16.07 -5.50 -13.92
C VAL A 43 15.69 -5.90 -15.35
N ALA A 44 14.43 -5.72 -15.75
CA ALA A 44 14.01 -5.85 -17.14
C ALA A 44 14.67 -4.82 -18.06
N HIS A 45 14.80 -3.56 -17.63
CA HIS A 45 15.61 -2.58 -18.36
C HIS A 45 17.11 -2.91 -18.39
N ALA A 46 17.61 -3.70 -17.44
CA ALA A 46 18.97 -4.22 -17.46
C ALA A 46 19.17 -5.44 -18.39
N GLY A 47 18.12 -5.88 -19.10
CA GLY A 47 18.18 -6.91 -20.14
C GLY A 47 17.61 -8.27 -19.73
N TRP A 48 17.25 -8.48 -18.46
CA TRP A 48 16.64 -9.74 -18.02
C TRP A 48 15.11 -9.65 -18.03
N HIS A 49 14.47 -10.32 -19.00
CA HIS A 49 13.03 -10.21 -19.26
C HIS A 49 12.27 -11.48 -18.82
N PRO A 50 11.93 -11.64 -17.52
CA PRO A 50 11.20 -12.82 -17.04
C PRO A 50 9.71 -12.81 -17.41
N ILE A 51 9.14 -11.63 -17.73
CA ILE A 51 7.73 -11.50 -18.10
C ILE A 51 7.62 -11.54 -19.63
N PRO A 52 6.84 -12.47 -20.22
CA PRO A 52 6.64 -12.57 -21.66
C PRO A 52 5.65 -11.52 -22.16
N MET A 53 5.99 -10.24 -21.95
CA MET A 53 5.22 -9.07 -22.36
C MET A 53 6.20 -8.03 -22.91
N SER A 54 5.84 -7.33 -24.00
CA SER A 54 6.69 -6.28 -24.57
C SER A 54 6.96 -5.16 -23.56
N MET A 55 8.16 -4.57 -23.58
CA MET A 55 8.50 -3.49 -22.64
C MET A 55 7.57 -2.30 -22.70
N GLY A 56 7.11 -1.88 -23.89
CA GLY A 56 6.15 -0.77 -23.98
C GLY A 56 4.85 -1.00 -23.20
N TRP A 57 4.34 -2.23 -23.16
CA TRP A 57 3.19 -2.57 -22.32
C TRP A 57 3.53 -2.63 -20.83
N GLN A 58 4.72 -3.10 -20.49
CA GLN A 58 5.19 -3.07 -19.11
C GLN A 58 5.31 -1.63 -18.60
N ASP A 59 5.87 -0.71 -19.38
CA ASP A 59 6.04 0.70 -19.02
C ASP A 59 4.71 1.41 -18.75
N VAL A 60 3.64 1.02 -19.46
CA VAL A 60 2.31 1.63 -19.34
C VAL A 60 1.50 1.03 -18.20
N LEU A 61 1.58 -0.28 -17.97
CA LEU A 61 0.63 -1.00 -17.10
C LEU A 61 1.24 -1.63 -15.84
N ILE A 62 2.45 -2.16 -15.91
CA ILE A 62 2.98 -3.07 -14.88
C ILE A 62 4.19 -2.50 -14.15
N GLY A 63 5.08 -1.77 -14.80
CA GLY A 63 6.34 -1.34 -14.24
C GLY A 63 6.17 -0.29 -13.14
N TYR A 64 6.69 0.91 -13.37
CA TYR A 64 6.52 1.99 -12.41
C TYR A 64 5.05 2.34 -12.09
N PRO A 65 4.10 2.35 -13.04
CA PRO A 65 2.71 2.68 -12.73
C PRO A 65 2.06 1.76 -11.68
N MET A 66 2.23 0.43 -11.81
CA MET A 66 1.69 -0.51 -10.83
C MET A 66 2.41 -0.39 -9.48
N ALA A 67 3.74 -0.24 -9.49
CA ALA A 67 4.50 -0.04 -8.25
C ALA A 67 4.03 1.22 -7.50
N ILE A 68 3.81 2.32 -8.21
CA ILE A 68 3.25 3.57 -7.65
C ILE A 68 1.84 3.33 -7.11
N GLY A 69 0.97 2.67 -7.88
CA GLY A 69 -0.40 2.38 -7.46
C GLY A 69 -0.44 1.54 -6.18
N LEU A 70 0.34 0.46 -6.11
CA LEU A 70 0.47 -0.38 -4.92
C LEU A 70 1.01 0.41 -3.72
N GLY A 71 1.98 1.30 -3.94
CA GLY A 71 2.52 2.18 -2.91
C GLY A 71 1.46 3.15 -2.37
N ILE A 72 0.70 3.81 -3.25
CA ILE A 72 -0.37 4.73 -2.85
C ILE A 72 -1.45 3.99 -2.05
N ILE A 73 -1.91 2.83 -2.55
CA ILE A 73 -2.91 2.02 -1.84
C ILE A 73 -2.36 1.55 -0.49
N GLY A 74 -1.09 1.12 -0.43
CA GLY A 74 -0.41 0.75 0.82
C GLY A 74 -0.40 1.90 1.83
N GLY A 75 -0.13 3.12 1.39
CA GLY A 75 -0.19 4.33 2.23
C GLY A 75 -1.60 4.60 2.77
N ILE A 76 -2.62 4.55 1.91
CA ILE A 76 -4.02 4.73 2.31
C ILE A 76 -4.46 3.66 3.31
N VAL A 77 -4.08 2.39 3.09
CA VAL A 77 -4.41 1.27 3.99
C VAL A 77 -3.70 1.44 5.34
N MET A 78 -2.51 2.03 5.36
CA MET A 78 -1.74 2.27 6.58
C MET A 78 -2.33 3.40 7.43
N ASP A 79 -2.93 4.43 6.82
CA ASP A 79 -3.50 5.56 7.54
C ASP A 79 -4.78 5.15 8.30
N PRO A 80 -4.82 5.19 9.65
CA PRO A 80 -6.01 4.82 10.40
C PRO A 80 -7.26 5.65 10.05
N ASN A 81 -7.10 6.84 9.46
CA ASN A 81 -8.17 7.76 9.06
C ASN A 81 -7.87 8.43 7.70
N PRO A 82 -7.92 7.68 6.59
CA PRO A 82 -7.55 8.21 5.29
C PRO A 82 -8.57 9.25 4.84
N ARG A 83 -8.11 10.47 4.62
CA ARG A 83 -8.90 11.57 4.04
C ARG A 83 -8.70 11.51 2.52
N VAL A 84 -9.51 10.68 1.85
CA VAL A 84 -9.54 10.58 0.38
C VAL A 84 -10.60 11.51 -0.16
#